data_AF-A0A4Q3B0S5-F1
#
_entry.id   AF-A0A4Q3B0S5-F1
#
_cell.length_a   1.000
_cell.length_b   1.000
_cell.length_c   1.000
_cell.angle_alpha   90.00
_cell.angle_beta   90.00
_cell.angle_gamma   90.00
#
_symmetry.space_group_name_H-M   'P 1'
#
loop_
_entity.id
_entity.type
_entity.pdbx_description
1 polymer ?
#
loop_
_entity_poly.entity_id
_entity_poly.type
_entity_poly.pdbx_seq_one_letter_code
_entity_poly.pdbx_strand_id
1 'polypeptide(L)'
;NECLIMYILAASSPTHGVPAEVYHEGWAQNGKIVKQTNYKNDTLQLMYQGNPPYGGPLFWAHYSYLALDPTGLKDRYADYGKEVVAQSNINYQWCVDNPKKFKGYSPNNWGLTASYSVNGYSAHAPSMQEDLGVISPTAALSSFPYTPTQSMNAMKYWFSNMKNKIWGDYGFYDAFSETANWFPKRYLAIDQGPAIVMMENYRSGLIWNLFMSAREIKSGLKKLGFTSPHYK
;
A
#
# COMPACT_ATOMS: atom_id res chain seq x y z
N ASN A 1 -8.78 -2.33 5.72
CA ASN A 1 -7.56 -3.13 5.47
C ASN A 1 -7.38 -3.21 3.94
N GLU A 2 -6.63 -4.17 3.41
CA GLU A 2 -6.32 -4.34 1.98
C GLU A 2 -7.50 -4.76 1.08
N CYS A 3 -8.68 -5.07 1.65
CA CYS A 3 -9.76 -5.79 0.95
C CYS A 3 -10.85 -4.91 0.30
N LEU A 4 -10.69 -3.60 0.20
CA LEU A 4 -11.70 -2.68 -0.35
C LEU A 4 -12.22 -3.13 -1.73
N ILE A 5 -11.32 -3.56 -2.62
CA ILE A 5 -11.64 -3.95 -4.00
C ILE A 5 -12.63 -5.11 -4.07
N MET A 6 -12.65 -6.00 -3.06
CA MET A 6 -13.60 -7.10 -3.00
C MET A 6 -15.04 -6.58 -2.96
N TYR A 7 -15.32 -5.57 -2.11
CA TYR A 7 -16.65 -4.98 -2.00
C TYR A 7 -17.05 -4.22 -3.26
N ILE A 8 -16.09 -3.55 -3.90
CA ILE A 8 -16.31 -2.86 -5.18
C ILE A 8 -16.67 -3.87 -6.27
N LEU A 9 -15.88 -4.93 -6.44
CA LEU A 9 -16.17 -5.99 -7.41
C LEU A 9 -17.50 -6.68 -7.13
N ALA A 10 -17.82 -6.94 -5.87
CA ALA A 10 -19.10 -7.50 -5.48
C ALA A 10 -20.28 -6.57 -5.82
N ALA A 11 -20.14 -5.26 -5.66
CA ALA A 11 -21.16 -4.30 -6.06
C ALA A 11 -21.26 -4.12 -7.59
N SER A 12 -20.14 -4.35 -8.30
CA SER A 12 -20.01 -4.25 -9.76
C SER A 12 -20.52 -5.48 -10.53
N SER A 13 -20.68 -6.63 -9.88
CA SER A 13 -21.09 -7.86 -10.55
C SER A 13 -22.49 -7.72 -11.20
N PRO A 14 -22.62 -7.94 -12.53
CA PRO A 14 -23.91 -7.81 -13.22
C PRO A 14 -24.83 -9.02 -13.00
N THR A 15 -24.31 -10.12 -12.45
CA THR A 15 -25.04 -11.39 -12.27
C THR A 15 -25.20 -11.81 -10.81
N HIS A 16 -24.20 -11.51 -9.97
CA HIS A 16 -24.16 -11.91 -8.56
C HIS A 16 -23.79 -10.73 -7.67
N GLY A 17 -24.38 -9.56 -7.97
CA GLY A 17 -24.11 -8.33 -7.24
C GLY A 17 -24.65 -8.35 -5.81
N VAL A 18 -23.91 -7.78 -4.86
CA VAL A 18 -24.39 -7.56 -3.49
C VAL A 18 -25.08 -6.19 -3.36
N PRO A 19 -26.07 -6.02 -2.47
CA PRO A 19 -26.68 -4.72 -2.25
C PRO A 19 -25.76 -3.81 -1.42
N ALA A 20 -25.99 -2.49 -1.43
CA ALA A 20 -25.02 -1.50 -0.92
C ALA A 20 -24.82 -1.59 0.61
N GLU A 21 -25.83 -2.07 1.33
CA GLU A 21 -25.77 -2.35 2.77
C GLU A 21 -24.67 -3.34 3.15
N VAL A 22 -24.29 -4.28 2.28
CA VAL A 22 -23.16 -5.19 2.54
C VAL A 22 -21.86 -4.40 2.70
N TYR A 23 -21.68 -3.33 1.94
CA TYR A 23 -20.57 -2.40 2.09
C TYR A 23 -20.75 -1.48 3.30
N HIS A 24 -21.91 -0.84 3.44
CA HIS A 24 -22.12 0.17 4.48
C HIS A 24 -22.17 -0.41 5.91
N GLU A 25 -22.86 -1.54 6.09
CA GLU A 25 -23.00 -2.22 7.40
C GLU A 25 -21.83 -3.16 7.67
N GLY A 26 -21.33 -3.85 6.64
CA GLY A 26 -20.24 -4.81 6.76
C GLY A 26 -18.86 -4.14 6.75
N TRP A 27 -18.41 -3.66 5.60
CA TRP A 27 -17.08 -3.05 5.43
C TRP A 27 -16.92 -1.79 6.28
N ALA A 28 -17.83 -0.83 6.10
CA ALA A 28 -17.75 0.46 6.74
C ALA A 28 -18.30 0.48 8.17
N GLN A 29 -18.86 -0.64 8.63
CA GLN A 29 -19.39 -0.82 9.99
C GLN A 29 -20.30 0.32 10.44
N ASN A 30 -21.21 0.75 9.55
CA ASN A 30 -22.11 1.88 9.76
C ASN A 30 -21.38 3.18 10.15
N GLY A 31 -20.22 3.43 9.51
CA GLY A 31 -19.41 4.63 9.72
C GLY A 31 -18.30 4.47 10.77
N LYS A 32 -18.26 3.38 11.54
CA LYS A 32 -17.17 3.11 12.50
C LYS A 32 -15.80 2.93 11.82
N ILE A 33 -15.78 2.74 10.51
CA ILE A 33 -14.53 2.76 9.73
C ILE A 33 -13.84 4.13 9.75
N VAL A 34 -14.52 5.23 10.06
CA VAL A 34 -13.90 6.56 10.16
C VAL A 34 -13.29 6.73 11.53
N LYS A 35 -11.96 6.74 11.60
CA LYS A 35 -11.20 6.96 12.83
C LYS A 35 -9.86 7.57 12.50
N GLN A 36 -9.68 8.83 12.86
CA GLN A 36 -8.45 9.54 12.55
C GLN A 36 -7.30 9.06 13.44
N THR A 37 -6.14 8.86 12.81
CA THR A 37 -4.85 8.68 13.47
C THR A 37 -3.81 9.51 12.74
N ASN A 38 -2.78 9.94 13.45
CA ASN A 38 -1.77 10.83 12.87
C ASN A 38 -0.36 10.41 13.29
N TYR A 39 0.60 10.67 12.41
CA TYR A 39 2.01 10.59 12.71
C TYR A 39 2.71 11.80 12.11
N LYS A 40 3.21 12.67 12.98
CA LYS A 40 3.73 14.00 12.62
C LYS A 40 2.72 14.80 11.79
N ASN A 41 3.00 15.03 10.51
CA ASN A 41 2.28 15.94 9.63
C ASN A 41 1.20 15.26 8.79
N ASP A 42 1.13 13.93 8.80
CA ASP A 42 0.18 13.15 8.01
C ASP A 42 -0.92 12.58 8.91
N THR A 43 -2.15 12.53 8.37
CA THR A 43 -3.34 12.05 9.07
C THR A 43 -4.06 11.02 8.20
N LEU A 44 -4.29 9.85 8.77
CA LEU A 44 -5.15 8.80 8.23
C LEU A 44 -6.60 9.09 8.62
N GLN A 45 -7.53 8.93 7.70
CA GLN A 45 -8.97 9.14 7.90
C GLN A 45 -9.67 7.87 8.39
N LEU A 46 -9.12 6.71 8.04
CA LEU A 46 -9.75 5.41 8.25
C LEU A 46 -9.17 4.65 9.45
N MET A 47 -10.00 3.82 10.05
CA MET A 47 -9.63 2.83 11.03
C MET A 47 -8.86 1.68 10.36
N TYR A 48 -7.62 1.47 10.79
CA TYR A 48 -6.84 0.31 10.41
C TYR A 48 -7.16 -0.85 11.36
N GLN A 49 -7.52 -2.01 10.80
CA GLN A 49 -7.87 -3.20 11.59
C GLN A 49 -6.67 -3.68 12.43
N GLY A 50 -6.92 -4.15 13.65
CA GLY A 50 -5.88 -4.38 14.66
C GLY A 50 -5.45 -3.11 15.41
N ASN A 51 -6.00 -1.95 15.05
CA ASN A 51 -5.71 -0.64 15.64
C ASN A 51 -4.21 -0.32 15.75
N PRO A 52 -3.40 -0.53 14.68
CA PRO A 52 -2.00 -0.14 14.70
C PRO A 52 -1.88 1.38 14.82
N PRO A 53 -0.90 1.89 15.59
CA PRO A 53 -0.84 3.31 15.96
C PRO A 53 -0.59 4.24 14.78
N TYR A 54 0.12 3.79 13.75
CA TYR A 54 0.58 4.62 12.62
C TYR A 54 0.25 3.97 11.27
N GLY A 55 -0.92 3.32 11.19
CA GLY A 55 -1.37 2.58 10.01
C GLY A 55 -0.87 1.13 9.97
N GLY A 56 -1.41 0.35 9.02
CA GLY A 56 -1.05 -1.06 8.81
C GLY A 56 0.16 -1.23 7.88
N PRO A 57 0.54 -2.49 7.59
CA PRO A 57 1.53 -2.81 6.56
C PRO A 57 1.19 -2.10 5.24
N LEU A 58 2.22 -1.60 4.54
CA LEU A 58 2.00 -0.64 3.45
C LEU A 58 1.26 -1.25 2.24
N PHE A 59 1.26 -2.57 2.08
CA PHE A 59 0.50 -3.24 1.02
C PHE A 59 -1.02 -2.96 1.05
N TRP A 60 -1.55 -2.49 2.19
CA TRP A 60 -2.95 -2.05 2.28
C TRP A 60 -3.23 -0.82 1.42
N ALA A 61 -2.23 0.01 1.16
CA ALA A 61 -2.28 1.11 0.20
C ALA A 61 -2.03 0.65 -1.25
N HIS A 62 -1.79 -0.65 -1.51
CA HIS A 62 -1.42 -1.15 -2.83
C HIS A 62 -2.47 -2.08 -3.43
N TYR A 63 -2.84 -3.17 -2.76
CA TYR A 63 -3.53 -4.30 -3.41
C TYR A 63 -4.88 -3.92 -4.01
N SER A 64 -5.72 -3.23 -3.24
CA SER A 64 -7.01 -2.75 -3.73
C SER A 64 -6.87 -1.67 -4.81
N TYR A 65 -5.70 -1.02 -4.88
CA TYR A 65 -5.45 0.16 -5.72
C TYR A 65 -4.52 -0.13 -6.91
N LEU A 66 -4.18 -1.39 -7.16
CA LEU A 66 -3.47 -1.80 -8.38
C LEU A 66 -4.26 -1.43 -9.63
N ALA A 67 -5.58 -1.55 -9.56
CA ALA A 67 -6.50 -1.34 -10.67
C ALA A 67 -7.52 -0.24 -10.38
N LEU A 68 -8.00 -0.12 -9.14
CA LEU A 68 -8.84 0.99 -8.71
C LEU A 68 -7.97 2.24 -8.51
N ASP A 69 -8.14 3.24 -9.36
CA ASP A 69 -7.41 4.50 -9.24
C ASP A 69 -7.88 5.29 -8.01
N PRO A 70 -7.02 5.54 -7.00
CA PRO A 70 -7.38 6.32 -5.83
C PRO A 70 -7.43 7.84 -6.12
N THR A 71 -6.94 8.30 -7.28
CA THR A 71 -6.87 9.72 -7.63
C THR A 71 -8.27 10.33 -7.76
N GLY A 72 -8.62 11.22 -6.82
CA GLY A 72 -9.95 11.83 -6.76
C GLY A 72 -11.07 10.84 -6.41
N LEU A 73 -10.74 9.61 -5.99
CA LEU A 73 -11.71 8.63 -5.53
C LEU A 73 -12.16 8.97 -4.11
N LYS A 74 -13.47 9.17 -3.93
CA LYS A 74 -14.05 9.53 -2.64
C LYS A 74 -15.38 8.85 -2.43
N ASP A 75 -15.71 8.53 -1.20
CA ASP A 75 -17.06 8.24 -0.78
C ASP A 75 -17.40 9.02 0.50
N ARG A 76 -18.46 8.64 1.19
CA ARG A 76 -18.87 9.29 2.45
C ARG A 76 -17.92 9.05 3.63
N TYR A 77 -16.94 8.15 3.52
CA TYR A 77 -16.06 7.75 4.61
C TYR A 77 -14.65 8.34 4.47
N ALA A 78 -14.11 8.44 3.25
CA ALA A 78 -12.77 8.98 3.04
C ALA A 78 -12.53 9.56 1.64
N ASP A 79 -11.50 10.41 1.57
CA ASP A 79 -10.75 10.69 0.34
C ASP A 79 -9.61 9.66 0.22
N TYR A 80 -9.78 8.66 -0.65
CA TYR A 80 -8.88 7.50 -0.72
C TYR A 80 -7.51 7.87 -1.29
N GLY A 81 -7.43 8.87 -2.17
CA GLY A 81 -6.16 9.41 -2.66
C GLY A 81 -5.34 10.03 -1.53
N LYS A 82 -5.97 10.83 -0.66
CA LYS A 82 -5.31 11.36 0.53
C LYS A 82 -4.89 10.26 1.51
N GLU A 83 -5.71 9.23 1.64
CA GLU A 83 -5.47 8.11 2.56
C GLU A 83 -4.19 7.33 2.20
N VAL A 84 -4.06 6.90 0.94
CA VAL A 84 -2.90 6.10 0.50
C VAL A 84 -1.59 6.92 0.48
N VAL A 85 -1.68 8.22 0.20
CA VAL A 85 -0.55 9.16 0.30
C VAL A 85 -0.12 9.32 1.75
N ALA A 86 -1.07 9.59 2.66
CA ALA A 86 -0.77 9.71 4.09
C ALA A 86 -0.16 8.41 4.64
N GLN A 87 -0.72 7.23 4.32
CA GLN A 87 -0.16 5.96 4.77
C GLN A 87 1.27 5.74 4.26
N SER A 88 1.55 6.08 3.00
CA SER A 88 2.89 5.98 2.41
C SER A 88 3.88 6.95 3.07
N ASN A 89 3.48 8.19 3.31
CA ASN A 89 4.31 9.19 3.99
C ASN A 89 4.62 8.79 5.44
N ILE A 90 3.64 8.29 6.19
CA ILE A 90 3.84 7.82 7.56
C ILE A 90 4.83 6.67 7.61
N ASN A 91 4.71 5.70 6.69
CA ASN A 91 5.63 4.56 6.61
C ASN A 91 7.06 5.00 6.29
N TYR A 92 7.22 5.87 5.29
CA TYR A 92 8.49 6.51 4.98
C TYR A 92 9.07 7.25 6.18
N GLN A 93 8.27 8.11 6.81
CA GLN A 93 8.72 8.97 7.90
C GLN A 93 9.13 8.18 9.14
N TRP A 94 8.42 7.09 9.46
CA TRP A 94 8.83 6.16 10.51
C TRP A 94 10.21 5.57 10.25
N CYS A 95 10.47 5.13 9.01
CA CYS A 95 11.78 4.59 8.64
C CYS A 95 12.89 5.65 8.72
N VAL A 96 12.59 6.90 8.33
CA VAL A 96 13.53 8.03 8.45
C VAL A 96 13.84 8.35 9.90
N ASP A 97 12.83 8.32 10.78
CA ASP A 97 13.00 8.58 12.20
C ASP A 97 13.74 7.47 12.92
N ASN A 98 13.55 6.23 12.46
CA ASN A 98 14.24 5.04 12.93
C ASN A 98 14.29 4.96 14.47
N PRO A 99 13.14 4.97 15.17
CA PRO A 99 13.10 5.04 16.64
C PRO A 99 13.77 3.84 17.30
N LYS A 100 13.84 2.70 16.61
CA LYS A 100 14.52 1.47 17.07
C LYS A 100 16.00 1.40 16.69
N LYS A 101 16.52 2.43 15.99
CA LYS A 101 17.93 2.57 15.60
C LYS A 101 18.46 1.37 14.81
N PHE A 102 17.63 0.77 13.95
CA PHE A 102 18.04 -0.28 13.05
C PHE A 102 19.07 0.24 12.03
N LYS A 103 20.03 -0.62 11.66
CA LYS A 103 21.04 -0.28 10.66
C LYS A 103 20.39 -0.11 9.28
N GLY A 104 20.86 0.88 8.53
CA GLY A 104 20.50 1.08 7.13
C GLY A 104 19.27 1.95 6.89
N TYR A 105 18.33 2.00 7.83
CA TYR A 105 17.12 2.83 7.74
C TYR A 105 17.49 4.30 7.51
N SER A 106 16.93 4.89 6.45
CA SER A 106 17.25 6.26 6.02
C SER A 106 16.23 6.78 4.99
N PRO A 107 16.28 8.07 4.60
CA PRO A 107 15.50 8.59 3.47
C PRO A 107 15.65 7.82 2.15
N ASN A 108 16.74 7.07 1.98
CA ASN A 108 17.02 6.28 0.78
C ASN A 108 16.85 4.77 1.00
N ASN A 109 16.38 4.33 2.17
CA ASN A 109 16.24 2.92 2.50
C ASN A 109 15.10 2.75 3.51
N TRP A 110 13.90 2.58 2.98
CA TRP A 110 12.64 2.63 3.72
C TRP A 110 11.62 1.65 3.14
N GLY A 111 10.57 1.37 3.91
CA GLY A 111 9.44 0.58 3.46
C GLY A 111 9.20 -0.64 4.32
N LEU A 112 8.17 -0.56 5.16
CA LEU A 112 7.70 -1.65 6.02
C LEU A 112 6.38 -2.20 5.49
N THR A 113 6.36 -3.50 5.18
CA THR A 113 5.14 -4.21 4.79
C THR A 113 5.28 -5.69 5.12
N ALA A 114 4.20 -6.45 4.99
CA ALA A 114 4.22 -7.89 5.21
C ALA A 114 5.10 -8.59 4.16
N SER A 115 6.01 -9.45 4.61
CA SER A 115 7.03 -10.10 3.78
C SER A 115 7.76 -11.19 4.55
N TYR A 116 8.71 -11.88 3.92
CA TYR A 116 9.69 -12.67 4.65
C TYR A 116 10.42 -11.82 5.70
N SER A 117 10.70 -12.43 6.84
CA SER A 117 11.39 -11.82 7.96
C SER A 117 12.53 -12.71 8.43
N VAL A 118 13.41 -12.16 9.28
CA VAL A 118 14.56 -12.88 9.84
C VAL A 118 14.13 -14.21 10.47
N ASN A 119 12.97 -14.22 11.15
CA ASN A 119 12.40 -15.40 11.81
C ASN A 119 11.16 -15.96 11.10
N GLY A 120 11.12 -15.94 9.76
CA GLY A 120 10.04 -16.54 8.97
C GLY A 120 9.31 -15.51 8.13
N TYR A 121 8.11 -15.12 8.55
CA TYR A 121 7.24 -14.14 7.86
C TYR A 121 6.59 -13.25 8.93
N SER A 122 6.48 -11.95 8.66
CA SER A 122 5.84 -11.01 9.58
C SER A 122 5.12 -9.89 8.83
N ALA A 123 4.12 -9.29 9.48
CA ALA A 123 3.36 -8.16 8.97
C ALA A 123 4.01 -6.83 9.36
N HIS A 124 5.23 -6.56 8.85
CA HIS A 124 5.99 -5.37 9.25
C HIS A 124 5.21 -4.09 8.98
N ALA A 125 5.20 -3.18 9.96
CA ALA A 125 4.49 -1.92 9.89
C ALA A 125 5.17 -0.87 10.79
N PRO A 126 4.84 0.43 10.62
CA PRO A 126 5.29 1.51 11.49
C PRO A 126 4.77 1.36 12.92
N SER A 127 5.46 0.59 13.76
CA SER A 127 5.20 0.51 15.21
C SER A 127 6.40 -0.08 15.94
N MET A 128 6.45 0.13 17.26
CA MET A 128 7.54 -0.45 18.07
C MET A 128 7.51 -1.99 18.08
N GLN A 129 6.33 -2.57 17.89
CA GLN A 129 6.08 -4.01 17.90
C GLN A 129 6.40 -4.64 16.54
N GLU A 130 5.90 -4.05 15.45
CA GLU A 130 5.92 -4.65 14.11
C GLU A 130 7.14 -4.27 13.27
N ASP A 131 7.85 -3.20 13.63
CA ASP A 131 9.13 -2.88 12.99
C ASP A 131 10.22 -3.82 13.53
N LEU A 132 10.57 -4.84 12.75
CA LEU A 132 11.56 -5.85 13.11
C LEU A 132 12.94 -5.59 12.48
N GLY A 133 13.16 -4.39 11.92
CA GLY A 133 14.43 -4.05 11.26
C GLY A 133 14.58 -4.68 9.89
N VAL A 134 13.45 -4.96 9.22
CA VAL A 134 13.36 -5.60 7.91
C VAL A 134 12.74 -4.61 6.92
N ILE A 135 13.49 -4.24 5.89
CA ILE A 135 13.00 -3.45 4.77
C ILE A 135 12.54 -4.41 3.67
N SER A 136 11.39 -4.11 3.08
CA SER A 136 10.80 -4.93 2.02
C SER A 136 10.59 -4.04 0.78
N PRO A 137 11.36 -4.24 -0.31
CA PRO A 137 11.36 -3.33 -1.45
C PRO A 137 9.99 -2.99 -2.03
N THR A 138 9.05 -3.96 -2.04
CA THR A 138 7.70 -3.72 -2.55
C THR A 138 6.96 -2.58 -1.84
N ALA A 139 7.26 -2.32 -0.55
CA ALA A 139 6.64 -1.24 0.19
C ALA A 139 6.90 0.13 -0.48
N ALA A 140 8.18 0.45 -0.76
CA ALA A 140 8.53 1.70 -1.42
C ALA A 140 8.20 1.66 -2.91
N LEU A 141 8.53 0.59 -3.63
CA LEU A 141 8.33 0.52 -5.08
C LEU A 141 6.85 0.57 -5.45
N SER A 142 5.98 -0.10 -4.69
CA SER A 142 4.55 -0.08 -4.97
C SER A 142 3.89 1.25 -4.57
N SER A 143 4.59 2.11 -3.82
CA SER A 143 4.16 3.47 -3.50
C SER A 143 4.67 4.53 -4.49
N PHE A 144 5.25 4.14 -5.63
CA PHE A 144 5.68 5.07 -6.68
C PHE A 144 4.65 6.14 -7.06
N PRO A 145 3.36 5.82 -7.25
CA PRO A 145 2.36 6.84 -7.60
C PRO A 145 2.06 7.84 -6.46
N TYR A 146 2.43 7.52 -5.22
CA TYR A 146 2.06 8.29 -4.03
C TYR A 146 3.25 9.11 -3.51
N THR A 147 4.44 8.52 -3.51
CA THR A 147 5.69 9.12 -3.04
C THR A 147 6.81 8.93 -4.07
N PRO A 148 6.67 9.46 -5.29
CA PRO A 148 7.55 9.14 -6.41
C PRO A 148 9.02 9.50 -6.14
N THR A 149 9.28 10.63 -5.47
CA THR A 149 10.64 11.07 -5.13
C THR A 149 11.30 10.10 -4.14
N GLN A 150 10.62 9.77 -3.04
CA GLN A 150 11.11 8.88 -1.99
C GLN A 150 11.30 7.45 -2.52
N SER A 151 10.37 6.97 -3.34
CA SER A 151 10.41 5.64 -3.96
C SER A 151 11.55 5.54 -4.98
N MET A 152 11.74 6.58 -5.81
CA MET A 152 12.86 6.66 -6.75
C MET A 152 14.21 6.69 -6.03
N ASN A 153 14.31 7.43 -4.92
CA ASN A 153 15.54 7.49 -4.13
C ASN A 153 15.90 6.13 -3.54
N ALA A 154 14.93 5.41 -2.98
CA ALA A 154 15.12 4.05 -2.49
C ALA A 154 15.57 3.10 -3.58
N MET A 155 14.85 3.08 -4.72
CA MET A 155 15.19 2.24 -5.87
C MET A 155 16.63 2.50 -6.38
N LYS A 156 17.02 3.77 -6.52
CA LYS A 156 18.37 4.15 -6.98
C LYS A 156 19.45 3.73 -5.99
N TYR A 157 19.22 3.94 -4.69
CA TYR A 157 20.15 3.53 -3.64
C TYR A 157 20.33 2.02 -3.61
N TRP A 158 19.23 1.27 -3.64
CA TRP A 158 19.28 -0.19 -3.67
C TRP A 158 20.02 -0.71 -4.90
N PHE A 159 19.74 -0.17 -6.08
CA PHE A 159 20.39 -0.62 -7.31
C PHE A 159 21.87 -0.20 -7.40
N SER A 160 22.24 0.96 -6.86
CA SER A 160 23.61 1.47 -6.96
C SER A 160 24.52 0.93 -5.86
N ASN A 161 24.00 0.75 -4.65
CA ASN A 161 24.79 0.46 -3.46
C ASN A 161 24.57 -0.95 -2.90
N MET A 162 23.42 -1.58 -3.17
CA MET A 162 23.05 -2.86 -2.55
C MET A 162 22.79 -3.99 -3.54
N LYS A 163 22.81 -3.72 -4.86
CA LYS A 163 22.46 -4.68 -5.92
C LYS A 163 23.06 -6.06 -5.74
N ASN A 164 24.34 -6.16 -5.40
CA ASN A 164 25.02 -7.45 -5.21
C ASN A 164 24.42 -8.33 -4.10
N LYS A 165 23.64 -7.74 -3.19
CA LYS A 165 22.99 -8.43 -2.06
C LYS A 165 21.50 -8.64 -2.30
N ILE A 166 20.81 -7.66 -2.88
CA ILE A 166 19.34 -7.62 -2.88
C ILE A 166 18.70 -7.68 -4.28
N TRP A 167 19.48 -7.86 -5.34
CA TRP A 167 18.98 -7.98 -6.71
C TRP A 167 19.29 -9.36 -7.29
N GLY A 168 18.34 -9.92 -8.05
CA GLY A 168 18.51 -11.16 -8.79
C GLY A 168 17.69 -11.17 -10.08
N ASP A 169 17.43 -12.37 -10.61
CA ASP A 169 16.85 -12.56 -11.95
C ASP A 169 15.44 -11.95 -12.10
N TYR A 170 14.69 -11.85 -11.00
CA TYR A 170 13.32 -11.31 -11.00
C TYR A 170 13.22 -9.95 -10.31
N GLY A 171 14.32 -9.20 -10.27
CA GLY A 171 14.41 -7.89 -9.63
C GLY A 171 14.87 -7.96 -8.19
N PHE A 172 14.41 -7.01 -7.37
CA PHE A 172 14.72 -7.00 -5.94
C PHE A 172 14.14 -8.21 -5.22
N TYR A 173 14.90 -8.82 -4.32
CA TYR A 173 14.40 -9.87 -3.43
C TYR A 173 13.37 -9.30 -2.44
N ASP A 174 12.60 -10.22 -1.86
CA ASP A 174 11.43 -9.97 -1.05
C ASP A 174 11.65 -8.97 0.11
N ALA A 175 12.74 -9.17 0.85
CA ALA A 175 13.06 -8.41 2.04
C ALA A 175 14.54 -8.56 2.42
N PHE A 176 15.03 -7.66 3.27
CA PHE A 176 16.36 -7.75 3.86
C PHE A 176 16.45 -7.02 5.21
N SER A 177 17.47 -7.37 5.99
CA SER A 177 17.82 -6.66 7.22
C SER A 177 19.32 -6.44 7.28
N GLU A 178 19.76 -5.18 7.21
CA GLU A 178 21.17 -4.86 7.42
C GLU A 178 21.61 -5.07 8.86
N THR A 179 20.70 -4.87 9.83
CA THR A 179 20.95 -5.11 11.26
C THR A 179 21.30 -6.57 11.50
N ALA A 180 20.51 -7.50 10.95
CA ALA A 180 20.73 -8.93 11.11
C ALA A 180 21.70 -9.53 10.07
N ASN A 181 22.26 -8.71 9.16
CA ASN A 181 23.03 -9.16 8.00
C ASN A 181 22.30 -10.28 7.20
N TRP A 182 20.99 -10.09 6.99
CA TRP A 182 20.10 -11.07 6.39
C TRP A 182 19.61 -10.59 5.03
N PHE A 183 19.98 -11.31 3.96
CA PHE A 183 19.72 -10.96 2.56
C PHE A 183 19.28 -12.21 1.78
N PRO A 184 18.05 -12.71 2.01
CA PRO A 184 17.57 -13.93 1.36
C PRO A 184 17.40 -13.73 -0.15
N LYS A 185 17.78 -14.75 -0.92
CA LYS A 185 17.52 -14.79 -2.38
C LYS A 185 16.15 -15.42 -2.66
N ARG A 186 15.09 -14.75 -2.22
CA ARG A 186 13.70 -15.23 -2.31
C ARG A 186 12.78 -14.15 -2.85
N TYR A 187 11.66 -14.57 -3.40
CA TYR A 187 10.63 -13.71 -3.99
C TYR A 187 9.24 -14.20 -3.59
N LEU A 188 8.30 -13.28 -3.41
CA LEU A 188 6.87 -13.57 -3.37
C LEU A 188 6.14 -12.86 -4.50
N ALA A 189 5.20 -13.56 -5.13
CA ALA A 189 4.40 -13.00 -6.23
C ALA A 189 3.59 -11.77 -5.79
N ILE A 190 3.06 -11.81 -4.57
CA ILE A 190 2.26 -10.73 -3.97
C ILE A 190 3.09 -9.49 -3.63
N ASP A 191 4.42 -9.59 -3.65
CA ASP A 191 5.33 -8.48 -3.41
C ASP A 191 5.93 -7.97 -4.74
N GLN A 192 6.31 -8.88 -5.65
CA GLN A 192 6.80 -8.47 -6.99
C GLN A 192 5.70 -7.85 -7.87
N GLY A 193 4.49 -8.41 -7.84
CA GLY A 193 3.38 -8.00 -8.70
C GLY A 193 3.01 -6.52 -8.53
N PRO A 194 2.71 -6.07 -7.30
CA PRO A 194 2.42 -4.66 -7.03
C PRO A 194 3.54 -3.71 -7.46
N ALA A 195 4.81 -4.07 -7.26
CA ALA A 195 5.93 -3.20 -7.62
C ALA A 195 5.91 -2.89 -9.12
N ILE A 196 5.70 -3.91 -9.97
CA ILE A 196 5.62 -3.74 -11.42
C ILE A 196 4.39 -2.91 -11.80
N VAL A 197 3.21 -3.30 -11.30
CA VAL A 197 1.94 -2.67 -11.67
C VAL A 197 1.90 -1.20 -11.26
N MET A 198 2.34 -0.88 -10.05
CA MET A 198 2.30 0.48 -9.53
C MET A 198 3.37 1.37 -10.14
N MET A 199 4.54 0.83 -10.51
CA MET A 199 5.52 1.56 -11.32
C MET A 199 4.94 1.91 -12.70
N GLU A 200 4.20 1.00 -13.32
CA GLU A 200 3.55 1.29 -14.61
C GLU A 200 2.39 2.27 -14.48
N ASN A 201 1.56 2.15 -13.43
CA ASN A 201 0.53 3.14 -13.13
C ASN A 201 1.11 4.53 -12.88
N TYR A 202 2.24 4.63 -12.19
CA TYR A 202 2.95 5.90 -12.04
C TYR A 202 3.41 6.46 -13.40
N ARG A 203 3.93 5.62 -14.30
CA ARG A 203 4.45 6.04 -15.60
C ARG A 203 3.38 6.47 -16.59
N SER A 204 2.27 5.73 -16.67
CA SER A 204 1.28 5.87 -17.75
C SER A 204 -0.17 5.73 -17.29
N GLY A 205 -0.41 5.29 -16.05
CA GLY A 205 -1.76 4.96 -15.56
C GLY A 205 -2.38 3.75 -16.26
N LEU A 206 -1.60 2.88 -16.91
CA LEU A 206 -2.12 1.83 -17.80
C LEU A 206 -3.20 0.96 -17.15
N ILE A 207 -2.93 0.38 -15.98
CA ILE A 207 -3.85 -0.57 -15.34
C ILE A 207 -5.07 0.16 -14.77
N TRP A 208 -4.86 1.36 -14.21
CA TRP A 208 -5.94 2.24 -13.80
C TRP A 208 -6.89 2.60 -14.95
N ASN A 209 -6.35 3.03 -16.10
CA ASN A 209 -7.13 3.39 -17.27
C ASN A 209 -7.95 2.20 -17.79
N LEU A 210 -7.34 1.01 -17.85
CA LEU A 210 -8.03 -0.21 -18.27
C LEU A 210 -9.18 -0.57 -17.32
N PHE A 211 -8.90 -0.68 -16.02
CA PHE A 211 -9.90 -1.11 -15.04
C PHE A 211 -11.02 -0.08 -14.86
N MET A 212 -10.68 1.20 -14.75
CA MET A 212 -11.65 2.29 -14.58
C MET A 212 -12.46 2.54 -15.86
N SER A 213 -12.08 1.98 -17.02
CA SER A 213 -12.89 2.06 -18.24
C SER A 213 -14.13 1.14 -18.22
N ALA A 214 -14.11 0.06 -17.43
CA ALA A 214 -15.17 -0.93 -17.37
C ALA A 214 -16.50 -0.34 -16.86
N ARG A 215 -17.61 -0.66 -17.54
CA ARG A 215 -18.94 -0.10 -17.22
C ARG A 215 -19.45 -0.62 -15.88
N GLU A 216 -19.14 -1.87 -15.57
CA GLU A 216 -19.46 -2.60 -14.36
C GLU A 216 -18.81 -1.94 -13.14
N ILE A 217 -17.55 -1.52 -13.27
CA ILE A 217 -16.82 -0.80 -12.22
C ILE A 217 -17.47 0.56 -11.94
N LYS A 218 -17.76 1.33 -12.98
CA LYS A 218 -18.46 2.62 -12.85
C LYS A 218 -19.82 2.46 -12.16
N SER A 219 -20.60 1.46 -12.57
CA SER A 219 -21.91 1.15 -11.98
C SER A 219 -21.82 0.74 -10.51
N GLY A 220 -20.87 -0.15 -10.17
CA GLY A 220 -20.66 -0.58 -8.78
C GLY A 220 -20.19 0.55 -7.88
N LEU A 221 -19.26 1.39 -8.35
CA LEU A 221 -18.81 2.57 -7.59
C LEU A 221 -19.96 3.56 -7.37
N LYS A 222 -20.77 3.86 -8.40
CA LYS A 222 -21.98 4.69 -8.26
C LYS A 222 -22.96 4.09 -7.24
N LYS A 223 -23.19 2.77 -7.30
CA LYS A 223 -24.07 2.04 -6.37
C LYS A 223 -23.62 2.15 -4.91
N LEU A 224 -22.31 2.17 -4.66
CA LEU A 224 -21.74 2.33 -3.31
C LEU A 224 -21.61 3.80 -2.87
N GLY A 225 -22.00 4.77 -3.72
CA GLY A 225 -21.91 6.19 -3.42
C GLY A 225 -20.51 6.77 -3.53
N PHE A 226 -19.63 6.16 -4.34
CA PHE A 226 -18.34 6.72 -4.67
C PHE A 226 -18.47 7.80 -5.76
N THR A 227 -17.47 8.67 -5.78
CA THR A 227 -17.20 9.66 -6.83
C THR A 227 -15.77 9.48 -7.32
N SER A 228 -15.53 9.73 -8.61
CA SER A 228 -14.22 9.59 -9.24
C SER A 228 -14.15 10.45 -10.51
N PRO A 229 -12.99 10.99 -10.90
CA PRO A 229 -12.82 11.67 -12.19
C PRO A 229 -13.16 10.80 -13.42
N HIS A 230 -13.09 9.47 -13.27
CA HIS A 230 -13.29 8.49 -14.34
C HIS A 230 -14.76 8.31 -14.78
N TYR A 231 -15.71 8.82 -13.99
CA TYR A 231 -17.12 8.88 -14.37
C TYR A 231 -17.77 10.10 -13.71
N LYS A 232 -18.39 10.94 -14.54
CA LYS A 232 -19.30 11.98 -14.05
C LYS A 232 -20.71 11.38 -13.87
#